data_AF-A0A1Y4EYI6-F1
#
_entry.id   AF-A0A1Y4EYI6-F1
#
_cell.length_a   1.000
_cell.length_b   1.000
_cell.length_c   1.000
_cell.angle_alpha   90.00
_cell.angle_beta   90.00
_cell.angle_gamma   90.00
#
_symmetry.space_group_name_H-M   'P 1'
#
loop_
_entity.id
_entity.type
_entity.pdbx_description
1 polymer ?
#
loop_
_entity_poly.entity_id
_entity_poly.type
_entity_poly.pdbx_seq_one_letter_code
_entity_poly.pdbx_strand_id
1 'polypeptide(L)' 'MLCPICGSKTRVQIREDTELKNFPLYCPKCKQETIINVRDMKIIFADSK' A
#
# COMPACT_ATOMS: atom_id res chain seq x y z
N MET A 1 -7.57 2.37 -0.50
CA MET A 1 -6.62 1.44 -1.16
C MET A 1 -7.06 0.00 -0.89
N LEU A 2 -6.85 -0.92 -1.84
CA LEU A 2 -7.12 -2.34 -1.66
C LEU A 2 -5.79 -3.09 -1.50
N CYS A 3 -5.75 -4.10 -0.63
CA CYS A 3 -4.61 -4.99 -0.53
C CYS A 3 -4.48 -5.79 -1.84
N PRO A 4 -3.30 -5.83 -2.49
CA PRO A 4 -3.13 -6.56 -3.76
C PRO A 4 -3.26 -8.09 -3.58
N ILE A 5 -3.04 -8.60 -2.36
CA ILE A 5 -3.05 -10.04 -2.08
C ILE A 5 -4.47 -10.56 -1.90
N CYS A 6 -5.29 -9.84 -1.11
CA CYS A 6 -6.63 -10.33 -0.73
C CYS A 6 -7.79 -9.42 -1.15
N GLY A 7 -7.52 -8.30 -1.83
CA GLY A 7 -8.53 -7.33 -2.26
C GLY A 7 -9.26 -6.61 -1.11
N SER A 8 -8.85 -6.81 0.14
CA SER A 8 -9.51 -6.17 1.28
C SER A 8 -9.17 -4.68 1.38
N LYS A 9 -10.13 -3.88 1.87
CA LYS A 9 -9.90 -2.45 2.11
C LYS A 9 -8.79 -2.28 3.16
N THR A 10 -7.77 -1.51 2.82
CA THR A 10 -6.76 -1.08 3.77
C THR A 10 -7.27 0.14 4.53
N ARG A 11 -6.78 0.35 5.76
CA ARG A 11 -7.12 1.52 6.58
C ARG A 11 -6.45 2.80 6.09
N VAL A 12 -5.59 2.71 5.08
CA VAL A 12 -4.84 3.84 4.53
C VAL A 12 -5.73 4.62 3.58
N GLN A 13 -5.94 5.90 3.91
CA GLN A 13 -6.57 6.88 3.04
C GLN A 13 -5.47 7.64 2.31
N ILE A 14 -5.59 7.75 0.99
CA ILE A 14 -4.66 8.45 0.12
C ILE A 14 -5.49 9.56 -0.53
N ARG A 15 -5.00 10.80 -0.46
CA ARG A 15 -5.55 11.94 -1.20
C ARG A 15 -4.67 12.23 -2.41
N GLU A 16 -5.13 13.10 -3.29
CA GLU A 16 -4.46 13.47 -4.54
C GLU A 16 -3.04 14.03 -4.33
N ASP A 17 -2.86 14.76 -3.23
CA ASP A 17 -1.61 15.39 -2.77
C ASP A 17 -0.75 14.49 -1.87
N THR A 18 -1.19 13.26 -1.59
CA THR A 18 -0.48 12.36 -0.68
C THR A 18 0.61 11.59 -1.42
N GLU A 19 1.87 11.84 -1.05
CA GLU A 19 3.01 11.00 -1.43
C GLU A 19 3.46 10.11 -0.27
N LEU A 20 3.58 8.80 -0.51
CA LEU A 20 4.15 7.83 0.43
C LEU A 20 5.41 7.21 -0.18
N LYS A 21 6.49 7.13 0.59
CA LYS A 21 7.75 6.51 0.17
C LYS A 21 8.15 5.43 1.17
N ASN A 22 8.47 4.23 0.67
CA ASN A 22 8.83 3.05 1.45
C ASN A 22 7.88 2.80 2.63
N PHE A 23 6.57 2.97 2.40
CA PHE A 23 5.57 2.84 3.45
C PHE A 23 5.23 1.36 3.67
N PRO A 24 5.42 0.81 4.89
CA PRO A 24 5.02 -0.56 5.19
C PRO A 24 3.51 -0.65 5.31
N LEU A 25 2.88 -1.31 4.35
CA LEU A 25 1.45 -1.62 4.36
C LEU A 25 1.23 -2.99 4.99
N TYR A 26 0.79 -3.00 6.24
CA TYR A 26 0.37 -4.23 6.91
C TYR A 26 -1.06 -4.62 6.52
N CYS A 27 -1.25 -5.89 6.14
CA CYS A 27 -2.58 -6.47 5.96
C CYS A 27 -2.89 -7.48 7.07
N PRO A 28 -3.89 -7.22 7.95
CA PRO A 28 -4.24 -8.13 9.04
C PRO A 28 -4.84 -9.46 8.55
N LYS A 29 -5.39 -9.50 7.33
CA LYS A 29 -5.89 -10.75 6.73
C LYS A 29 -4.77 -11.63 6.21
N CYS A 30 -3.80 -11.04 5.50
CA CYS A 30 -2.66 -11.77 4.95
C CYS A 30 -1.55 -12.01 5.97
N LYS A 31 -1.55 -11.24 7.08
CA LYS A 31 -0.52 -11.22 8.13
C LYS A 31 0.88 -10.96 7.57
N GLN A 32 0.95 -10.16 6.51
CA GLN A 32 2.19 -9.80 5.83
C GLN A 32 2.26 -8.28 5.68
N GLU A 33 3.49 -7.77 5.67
CA GLU A 33 3.80 -6.39 5.34
C GLU A 33 4.32 -6.30 3.92
N THR A 34 3.89 -5.28 3.19
CA THR A 34 4.37 -4.98 1.85
C THR A 34 4.83 -3.54 1.80
N ILE A 35 6.03 -3.30 1.27
CA ILE A 35 6.53 -1.94 1.12
C ILE A 35 5.90 -1.34 -0.15
N ILE A 36 5.23 -0.20 0.02
CA ILE A 36 4.58 0.52 -1.07
C ILE A 36 5.13 1.93 -1.20
N ASN A 37 5.11 2.43 -2.42
CA ASN A 37 5.26 3.84 -2.74
C ASN A 37 3.94 4.32 -3.35
N VAL A 38 3.52 5.52 -2.99
CA VAL A 38 2.32 6.15 -3.54
C VAL A 38 2.69 7.52 -4.07
N ARG A 39 2.31 7.79 -5.32
CA ARG A 39 2.50 9.09 -5.97
C ARG A 39 1.38 9.33 -6.96
N ASP A 40 0.79 10.52 -6.97
CA ASP A 40 -0.31 10.89 -7.89
C ASP A 40 -1.46 9.86 -7.91
N MET A 41 -1.88 9.41 -6.72
CA MET A 41 -2.83 8.30 -6.51
C MET A 41 -2.43 6.93 -7.09
N LYS A 42 -1.24 6.78 -7.67
CA LYS A 42 -0.71 5.51 -8.16
C LYS A 42 0.04 4.80 -7.05
N ILE A 43 -0.19 3.50 -6.93
CA ILE A 43 0.50 2.63 -5.97
C ILE A 43 1.56 1.85 -6.75
N ILE A 44 2.79 1.91 -6.27
CA ILE A 44 3.95 1.19 -6.79
C ILE A 44 4.43 0.26 -5.68
N PHE A 45 4.51 -1.03 -5.95
CA PHE A 45 5.06 -1.99 -5.01
C PHE A 45 6.59 -1.93 -5.08
N ALA A 46 7.23 -1.76 -3.92
CA ALA A 46 8.66 -1.98 -3.82
C ALA A 46 8.86 -3.48 -3.64
N ASP A 47 8.88 -4.22 -4.74
CA ASP A 47 9.29 -5.62 -4.73
C ASP A 47 10.74 -5.68 -4.21
N SER A 48 10.90 -6.13 -2.97
CA SER A 48 12.18 -6.61 -2.48
C SER A 48 12.39 -7.98 -3.11
N LYS A 49 13.08 -8.01 -4.25
CA LYS A 49 13.55 -9.25 -4.85
C LYS A 49 14.51 -9.97 -3.91
#